data_AF-Q3I0K9-F1
#
_entry.id   AF-Q3I0K9-F1
#
_cell.length_a   1.000
_cell.length_b   1.000
_cell.length_c   1.000
_cell.angle_alpha   90.00
_cell.angle_beta   90.00
_cell.angle_gamma   90.00
#
_symmetry.space_group_name_H-M   'P 1'
#
loop_
_entity.id
_entity.type
_entity.pdbx_description
1 polymer ?
#
loop_
_entity_poly.entity_id
_entity_poly.type
_entity_poly.pdbx_seq_one_letter_code
_entity_poly.pdbx_strand_id
1 'polypeptide(L)'
;MKKTVLTLALTALFGFSTSAIANSATQIEVKVQQLDLQNGNKDVGTVTITESPYGLVFTPNLKGLSHGLHGFHIHEKPSCEPKEKDGKLVAGLGAGGHWDPKETKKHGYPWSDEAHLGDLPALAVDH
;
A
#
# COMPACT_ATOMS: atom_id res chain seq x y z
N MET A 1 -72.01 -32.21 -11.00
CA MET A 1 -71.52 -31.80 -9.67
C MET A 1 -70.01 -32.05 -9.62
N LYS A 2 -69.26 -31.11 -9.02
CA LYS A 2 -67.82 -31.16 -8.66
C LYS A 2 -66.79 -30.77 -9.76
N LYS A 3 -66.65 -29.45 -9.90
CA LYS A 3 -65.44 -28.59 -9.96
C LYS A 3 -64.14 -29.20 -10.53
N THR A 4 -63.56 -28.52 -11.53
CA THR A 4 -62.09 -28.46 -11.67
C THR A 4 -61.67 -27.05 -12.07
N VAL A 5 -60.56 -26.63 -11.49
CA VAL A 5 -60.19 -25.27 -11.12
C VAL A 5 -59.49 -24.55 -12.26
N LEU A 6 -59.77 -23.24 -12.34
CA LEU A 6 -59.13 -22.22 -13.14
C LEU A 6 -57.66 -22.05 -12.71
N THR A 7 -56.68 -22.13 -13.60
CA THR A 7 -55.37 -21.51 -13.35
C THR A 7 -54.71 -21.08 -14.66
N LEU A 8 -54.79 -19.77 -14.92
CA LEU A 8 -54.07 -19.07 -15.97
C LEU A 8 -52.68 -18.73 -15.40
N ALA A 9 -51.64 -19.44 -15.80
CA ALA A 9 -50.27 -19.12 -15.38
C ALA A 9 -49.50 -18.58 -16.59
N LEU A 10 -49.48 -17.26 -16.70
CA LEU A 10 -48.68 -16.50 -17.63
C LEU A 10 -47.22 -16.51 -17.13
N THR A 11 -46.38 -17.38 -17.70
CA THR A 11 -44.94 -17.43 -17.40
C THR A 11 -44.24 -16.22 -18.02
N ALA A 12 -44.18 -15.12 -17.28
CA ALA A 12 -43.35 -13.97 -17.60
C ALA A 12 -41.86 -14.30 -17.40
N LEU A 13 -41.08 -14.07 -18.45
CA LEU A 13 -39.61 -14.03 -18.43
C LEU A 13 -39.12 -13.11 -17.30
N PHE A 14 -38.40 -13.67 -16.33
CA PHE A 14 -37.47 -12.89 -15.52
C PHE A 14 -36.06 -13.30 -15.90
N GLY A 15 -35.45 -12.51 -16.79
CA GLY A 15 -34.02 -12.55 -17.03
C GLY A 15 -33.30 -12.17 -15.74
N PHE A 16 -32.68 -13.16 -15.10
CA PHE A 16 -31.82 -12.92 -13.95
C PHE A 16 -30.48 -12.37 -14.46
N SER A 17 -30.44 -11.06 -14.70
CA SER A 17 -29.18 -10.36 -14.96
C SER A 17 -28.37 -10.37 -13.67
N THR A 18 -27.42 -11.31 -13.56
CA THR A 18 -26.40 -11.25 -12.51
C THR A 18 -25.52 -10.04 -12.81
N SER A 19 -25.83 -8.92 -12.18
CA SER A 19 -24.92 -7.78 -12.12
C SER A 19 -23.64 -8.24 -11.44
N ALA A 20 -22.59 -8.47 -12.22
CA ALA A 20 -21.26 -8.70 -11.67
C ALA A 20 -20.86 -7.42 -10.93
N ILE A 21 -20.90 -7.46 -9.60
CA ILE A 21 -20.31 -6.42 -8.78
C ILE A 21 -18.80 -6.52 -9.03
N ALA A 22 -18.28 -5.63 -9.86
CA ALA A 22 -16.85 -5.45 -10.02
C ALA A 22 -16.30 -4.98 -8.66
N ASN A 23 -15.69 -5.91 -7.92
CA ASN A 23 -15.00 -5.60 -6.69
C ASN A 23 -13.69 -4.90 -7.09
N SER A 24 -13.74 -3.57 -7.27
CA SER A 24 -12.52 -2.78 -7.43
C SER A 24 -11.72 -2.92 -6.14
N ALA A 25 -10.63 -3.67 -6.19
CA ALA A 25 -9.68 -3.74 -5.09
C ALA A 25 -9.29 -2.31 -4.69
N THR A 26 -9.45 -1.99 -3.42
CA THR A 26 -9.05 -0.69 -2.88
C THR A 26 -7.54 -0.55 -3.03
N GLN A 27 -7.12 0.39 -3.86
CA GLN A 27 -5.71 0.73 -4.05
C GLN A 27 -5.39 2.04 -3.32
N ILE A 28 -4.20 2.12 -2.73
CA ILE A 28 -3.64 3.35 -2.17
C ILE A 28 -2.47 3.75 -3.07
N GLU A 29 -2.47 4.97 -3.58
CA GLU A 29 -1.32 5.52 -4.29
C GLU A 29 -0.57 6.48 -3.37
N VAL A 30 0.72 6.21 -3.16
CA VAL A 30 1.60 7.03 -2.34
C VAL A 30 2.56 7.77 -3.25
N LYS A 31 2.53 9.11 -3.22
CA LYS A 31 3.54 9.93 -3.90
C LYS A 31 4.88 9.83 -3.17
N VAL A 32 5.96 9.66 -3.91
CA VAL A 32 7.31 9.54 -3.37
C VAL A 32 8.16 10.72 -3.82
N GLN A 33 8.87 11.30 -2.86
CA GLN A 33 9.83 12.37 -3.08
C GLN A 33 11.22 11.93 -2.65
N GLN A 34 12.23 12.28 -3.44
CA GLN A 34 13.62 12.27 -3.00
C GLN A 34 13.87 13.53 -2.16
N LEU A 35 14.25 13.32 -0.90
CA LEU A 35 14.44 14.40 0.05
C LEU A 35 15.82 15.06 -0.15
N ASP A 36 15.85 16.39 -0.22
CA ASP A 36 17.07 17.18 -0.34
C ASP A 36 16.91 18.47 0.48
N LEU A 37 17.73 18.61 1.53
CA LEU A 37 17.69 19.75 2.43
C LEU A 37 18.21 21.05 1.81
N GLN A 38 19.01 20.95 0.74
CA GLN A 38 19.68 22.09 0.12
C GLN A 38 18.88 22.62 -1.07
N ASN A 39 18.41 21.70 -1.92
CA ASN A 39 17.77 22.05 -3.19
C ASN A 39 16.25 21.88 -3.20
N GLY A 40 15.68 21.36 -2.10
CA GLY A 40 14.27 21.04 -2.00
C GLY A 40 13.94 19.65 -2.55
N ASN A 41 12.86 19.07 -2.03
CA ASN A 41 12.44 17.74 -2.40
C ASN A 41 12.04 17.65 -3.89
N LYS A 42 12.32 16.50 -4.51
CA LYS A 42 11.96 16.22 -5.90
C LYS A 42 10.97 15.08 -5.97
N ASP A 43 9.86 15.27 -6.68
CA ASP A 43 8.94 14.18 -7.02
C ASP A 43 9.66 13.13 -7.89
N VAL A 44 9.63 11.87 -7.45
CA VAL A 44 10.28 10.74 -8.15
C VAL A 44 9.28 9.69 -8.65
N GLY A 45 7.98 9.87 -8.37
CA GLY A 45 6.92 8.99 -8.86
C GLY A 45 5.99 8.53 -7.74
N THR A 46 5.47 7.32 -7.86
CA THR A 46 4.51 6.76 -6.91
C THR A 46 4.84 5.32 -6.54
N VAL A 47 4.31 4.88 -5.39
CA VAL A 47 4.19 3.47 -5.02
C VAL A 47 2.70 3.18 -4.84
N THR A 48 2.19 2.21 -5.59
CA THR A 48 0.81 1.73 -5.43
C THR A 48 0.78 0.54 -4.49
N ILE A 49 -0.07 0.61 -3.47
CA ILE A 49 -0.28 -0.45 -2.49
C ILE A 49 -1.61 -1.12 -2.78
N THR A 50 -1.58 -2.43 -2.99
CA THR A 50 -2.77 -3.25 -3.25
C THR A 50 -2.78 -4.49 -2.38
N GLU A 51 -3.98 -5.00 -2.07
CA GLU A 51 -4.14 -6.27 -1.37
C GLU A 51 -3.96 -7.46 -2.31
N SER A 52 -3.35 -8.54 -1.81
CA SER A 52 -3.30 -9.85 -2.46
C SER A 52 -3.67 -10.93 -1.44
N PRO A 53 -3.93 -12.18 -1.87
CA PRO A 53 -4.14 -13.31 -0.95
C PRO A 53 -2.96 -13.59 -0.01
N TYR A 54 -1.78 -13.00 -0.24
CA TYR A 54 -0.55 -13.22 0.53
C TYR A 54 -0.08 -11.99 1.32
N GLY A 55 -0.85 -10.90 1.31
CA GLY A 55 -0.50 -9.63 1.96
C GLY A 55 -0.46 -8.45 1.00
N LEU A 56 0.07 -7.32 1.48
CA LEU A 56 0.16 -6.09 0.69
C LEU A 56 1.28 -6.16 -0.34
N VAL A 57 0.99 -5.72 -1.56
CA VAL A 57 1.95 -5.58 -2.64
C VAL A 57 2.25 -4.11 -2.86
N PHE A 58 3.53 -3.75 -2.81
CA PHE A 58 4.02 -2.40 -3.07
C PHE A 58 4.62 -2.37 -4.48
N THR A 59 3.94 -1.68 -5.39
CA THR A 59 4.33 -1.60 -6.81
C THR A 59 4.93 -0.22 -7.09
N PRO A 60 6.27 -0.08 -7.17
CA PRO A 60 6.91 1.18 -7.43
C PRO A 60 6.83 1.56 -8.92
N ASN A 61 6.56 2.84 -9.18
CA ASN A 61 6.76 3.50 -10.47
C ASN A 61 7.62 4.75 -10.20
N LEU A 62 8.92 4.51 -10.00
CA LEU A 62 9.89 5.50 -9.53
C LEU A 62 10.96 5.76 -10.58
N LYS A 63 11.52 6.97 -10.60
CA LYS A 63 12.48 7.42 -11.62
C LYS A 63 13.56 8.31 -11.01
N GLY A 64 14.76 8.24 -11.58
CA GLY A 64 15.86 9.16 -11.25
C GLY A 64 16.49 8.92 -9.87
N LEU A 65 16.26 7.76 -9.27
CA LEU A 65 16.96 7.30 -8.07
C LEU A 65 18.31 6.68 -8.46
N SER A 66 19.24 6.59 -7.51
CA SER A 66 20.52 5.92 -7.74
C SER A 66 20.31 4.41 -7.92
N HIS A 67 21.07 3.81 -8.84
CA HIS A 67 21.03 2.36 -9.08
C HIS A 67 21.45 1.56 -7.86
N GLY A 68 20.81 0.40 -7.65
CA GLY A 68 21.15 -0.55 -6.60
C GLY A 68 19.95 -0.97 -5.74
N LEU A 69 20.26 -1.68 -4.64
CA LEU A 69 19.29 -2.07 -3.63
C LEU A 69 19.20 -0.99 -2.55
N HIS A 70 17.97 -0.57 -2.24
CA HIS A 70 17.65 0.41 -1.21
C HIS A 70 16.80 -0.22 -0.12
N GLY A 71 17.06 0.12 1.14
CA GLY A 71 16.17 -0.24 2.24
C GLY A 71 14.79 0.40 2.03
N PHE A 72 13.73 -0.35 2.31
CA PHE A 72 12.35 0.11 2.08
C PHE A 72 11.49 -0.30 3.27
N HIS A 73 10.89 0.69 3.95
CA HIS A 73 10.19 0.47 5.21
C HIS A 73 9.00 1.41 5.36
N ILE A 74 8.02 1.00 6.14
CA ILE A 74 6.97 1.87 6.68
C ILE A 74 7.50 2.48 7.98
N HIS A 75 7.32 3.79 8.15
CA HIS A 75 7.70 4.52 9.35
C HIS A 75 6.46 4.88 10.19
N GLU A 76 6.67 5.13 11.48
CA GLU A 76 5.59 5.29 12.48
C GLU A 76 4.74 6.57 12.30
N LYS A 77 5.27 7.63 11.68
CA LYS A 77 4.57 8.92 11.57
C LYS A 77 4.29 9.27 10.11
N PRO A 78 3.12 9.85 9.79
CA PRO A 78 2.76 10.28 8.44
C PRO A 78 3.42 11.62 8.09
N SER A 79 4.75 11.67 8.10
CA SER A 79 5.53 12.87 7.81
C SER A 79 6.87 12.50 7.16
N CYS A 80 7.21 13.17 6.05
CA CYS A 80 8.54 13.09 5.44
C CYS A 80 9.40 14.32 5.77
N GLU A 81 8.93 15.18 6.67
CA GLU A 81 9.58 16.43 7.01
C GLU A 81 10.94 16.20 7.68
N PRO A 82 11.89 17.12 7.52
CA PRO A 82 13.12 17.06 8.26
C PRO A 82 12.90 17.41 9.75
N LYS A 83 13.80 16.94 10.60
CA LYS A 83 13.88 17.37 12.01
C LYS A 83 15.34 17.55 12.42
N GLU A 84 15.57 18.39 13.42
CA GLU A 84 16.90 18.58 14.00
C GLU A 84 17.26 17.41 14.91
N LYS A 85 18.49 16.93 14.80
CA LYS A 85 19.12 15.98 15.70
C LYS A 85 20.59 16.35 15.85
N ASP A 86 21.06 16.48 17.09
CA ASP A 86 22.44 16.82 17.42
C ASP A 86 22.95 18.10 16.70
N GLY A 87 22.10 19.13 16.63
CA GLY A 87 22.42 20.41 15.98
C GLY A 87 22.43 20.37 14.45
N LYS A 88 21.97 19.28 13.83
CA LYS A 88 21.91 19.12 12.37
C LYS A 88 20.49 18.80 11.92
N LEU A 89 20.05 19.45 10.85
CA LEU A 89 18.81 19.11 10.19
C LEU A 89 19.00 17.78 9.43
N VAL A 90 18.12 16.80 9.66
CA VAL A 90 18.17 15.47 9.05
C VAL A 90 16.91 15.26 8.21
N ALA A 91 17.09 14.98 6.93
CA ALA A 91 16.00 14.68 6.01
C ALA A 91 15.20 13.45 6.48
N GLY A 92 13.87 13.53 6.42
CA GLY A 92 12.97 12.41 6.74
C GLY A 92 12.88 12.05 8.22
N LEU A 93 13.61 12.70 9.11
CA LEU A 93 13.58 12.38 10.56
C LEU A 93 12.19 12.61 11.19
N GLY A 94 11.33 13.41 10.55
CA GLY A 94 9.92 13.58 10.91
C GLY A 94 9.11 12.28 10.89
N ALA A 95 9.49 11.32 10.06
CA ALA A 95 8.85 10.01 9.93
C ALA A 95 9.00 9.15 11.20
N GLY A 96 9.99 9.45 12.03
CA GLY A 96 10.31 8.64 13.21
C GLY A 96 11.00 7.32 12.87
N GLY A 97 10.90 6.35 13.78
CA GLY A 97 11.45 5.02 13.59
C GLY A 97 10.67 4.16 12.58
N HIS A 98 11.13 2.93 12.38
CA HIS A 98 10.35 1.92 11.64
C HIS A 98 9.05 1.67 12.39
N TRP A 99 7.98 1.39 11.64
CA TRP A 99 6.68 1.09 12.23
C TRP A 99 6.71 -0.27 12.92
N ASP A 100 6.69 -0.25 14.25
CA ASP A 100 6.76 -1.43 15.11
C ASP A 100 5.63 -1.45 16.14
N PRO A 101 4.37 -1.63 15.71
CA PRO A 101 3.21 -1.60 16.61
C PRO A 101 3.17 -2.76 17.60
N LYS A 102 4.01 -3.79 17.40
CA LYS A 102 4.15 -4.94 18.29
C LYS A 102 5.30 -4.78 19.28
N GLU A 103 6.03 -3.66 19.24
CA GLU A 103 7.16 -3.37 20.14
C GLU A 103 8.23 -4.48 20.14
N THR A 104 8.50 -5.05 18.95
CA THR A 104 9.53 -6.08 18.75
C THR A 104 10.95 -5.55 19.00
N LYS A 105 11.16 -4.25 18.77
CA LYS A 105 12.44 -3.53 18.91
C LYS A 105 13.57 -4.17 18.11
N LYS A 106 13.22 -4.80 16.99
CA LYS A 106 14.12 -5.61 16.18
C LYS A 106 13.80 -5.42 14.70
N HIS A 107 14.77 -4.88 13.97
CA HIS A 107 14.73 -4.92 12.52
C HIS A 107 14.99 -6.35 12.01
N GLY A 108 14.35 -6.76 10.93
CA GLY A 108 14.52 -8.11 10.39
C GLY A 108 13.94 -8.30 8.99
N TYR A 109 13.59 -9.55 8.70
CA TYR A 109 13.07 -9.93 7.39
C TYR A 109 11.56 -9.63 7.27
N PRO A 110 11.05 -9.38 6.05
CA PRO A 110 9.62 -9.16 5.80
C PRO A 110 8.71 -10.33 6.18
N TRP A 111 9.27 -11.54 6.31
CA TRP A 111 8.56 -12.76 6.70
C TRP A 111 8.81 -13.17 8.16
N SER A 112 9.49 -12.33 8.96
CA SER A 112 9.79 -12.61 10.36
C SER A 112 8.74 -11.99 11.28
N ASP A 113 8.06 -12.84 12.06
CA ASP A 113 7.09 -12.38 13.07
C ASP A 113 7.74 -11.60 14.24
N GLU A 114 9.06 -11.72 14.41
CA GLU A 114 9.83 -11.00 15.43
C GLU A 114 10.45 -9.67 14.92
N ALA A 115 10.16 -9.27 13.69
CA ALA A 115 10.68 -8.03 13.11
C ALA A 115 9.67 -6.88 13.23
N HIS A 116 10.12 -5.65 12.96
CA HIS A 116 9.19 -4.52 12.82
C HIS A 116 8.17 -4.84 11.72
N LEU A 117 6.89 -4.54 11.97
CA LEU A 117 5.83 -4.81 10.99
C LEU A 117 5.99 -3.98 9.71
N GLY A 118 6.71 -2.86 9.79
CA GLY A 118 7.03 -2.00 8.66
C GLY A 118 8.22 -2.44 7.80
N ASP A 119 8.90 -3.56 8.11
CA ASP A 119 10.06 -4.02 7.33
C ASP A 119 9.61 -4.68 6.01
N LEU A 120 9.92 -4.06 4.87
CA LEU A 120 9.55 -4.54 3.53
C LEU A 120 10.75 -5.16 2.81
N PRO A 121 10.55 -5.94 1.73
CA PRO A 121 11.63 -6.30 0.83
C PRO A 121 12.33 -5.06 0.29
N ALA A 122 13.65 -5.15 0.07
CA ALA A 122 14.42 -4.05 -0.48
C ALA A 122 13.88 -3.60 -1.85
N LEU A 123 13.93 -2.29 -2.10
CA LEU A 123 13.60 -1.71 -3.39
C LEU A 123 14.81 -1.85 -4.33
N ALA A 124 14.63 -2.55 -5.45
CA ALA A 124 15.61 -2.60 -6.52
C ALA A 124 15.37 -1.45 -7.51
N VAL A 125 16.42 -0.67 -7.79
CA VAL A 125 16.41 0.39 -8.80
C VAL A 125 17.37 0.00 -9.92
N ASP A 126 16.83 -0.18 -11.12
CA ASP A 126 17.56 -0.48 -12.35
C ASP A 126 17.69 0.74 -13.27
N HIS A 127 18.22 0.52 -14.47
CA HIS A 127 18.47 1.52 -15.52
C HIS A 127 17.72 1.16 -16.79
#